data_AF-A0A2D6Q7R0-F1
#
_entry.id   AF-A0A2D6Q7R0-F1
#
_cell.length_a   1.000
_cell.length_b   1.000
_cell.length_c   1.000
_cell.angle_alpha   90.00
_cell.angle_beta   90.00
_cell.angle_gamma   90.00
#
_symmetry.space_group_name_H-M   'P 1'
#
loop_
_entity.id
_entity.type
_entity.pdbx_description
1 polymer ?
#
loop_
_entity_poly.entity_id
_entity_poly.type
_entity_poly.pdbx_seq_one_letter_code
_entity_poly.pdbx_strand_id
1 'polypeptide(L)'
;MKLRGNNRLLVGITILVVVLGGIIWYGNSMDKEDIGNGCVSDADCVPVPGCHPNSCVLVSEYDNSLDKDIFCTTECRPGTLDCGQGSCLCIDGKCKAEINGLK
;
A
#
# COMPACT_ATOMS: atom_id res chain seq x y z
N MET A 1 -26.70 -4.91 -46.83
CA MET A 1 -25.88 -3.68 -46.69
C MET A 1 -24.57 -3.92 -47.44
N LYS A 2 -24.40 -3.33 -48.63
CA LYS A 2 -23.24 -3.59 -49.52
C LYS A 2 -22.19 -2.50 -49.26
N LEU A 3 -21.19 -2.80 -48.44
CA LEU A 3 -20.07 -1.88 -48.19
C LEU A 3 -19.32 -1.70 -49.51
N ARG A 4 -19.40 -0.50 -50.09
CA ARG A 4 -18.66 -0.13 -51.30
C ARG A 4 -17.20 0.04 -50.88
N GLY A 5 -16.39 -0.98 -51.11
CA GLY A 5 -15.00 -1.05 -50.64
C GLY A 5 -14.18 0.10 -51.21
N ASN A 6 -13.81 1.04 -50.34
CA ASN A 6 -12.85 2.10 -50.64
C ASN A 6 -11.58 1.80 -49.84
N ASN A 7 -10.47 1.49 -50.50
CA ASN A 7 -9.24 1.04 -49.82
C ASN A 7 -8.75 2.06 -48.78
N ARG A 8 -8.99 3.35 -49.01
CA ARG A 8 -8.70 4.42 -48.04
C ARG A 8 -9.57 4.34 -46.78
N LEU A 9 -10.84 3.96 -46.94
CA LEU A 9 -11.76 3.75 -45.83
C LEU A 9 -11.40 2.49 -45.03
N LEU A 10 -11.02 1.40 -45.72
CA LEU A 10 -10.54 0.18 -45.09
C LEU A 10 -9.25 0.41 -44.29
N VAL A 11 -8.28 1.12 -44.87
CA VAL A 11 -7.03 1.48 -44.17
C VAL A 11 -7.32 2.33 -42.93
N GLY A 12 -8.20 3.34 -43.06
CA GLY A 12 -8.61 4.17 -41.92
C GLY A 12 -9.26 3.36 -40.79
N ILE A 13 -10.16 2.42 -41.14
CA ILE A 13 -10.81 1.54 -40.16
C ILE A 13 -9.78 0.62 -39.48
N THR A 14 -8.84 0.05 -40.24
CA THR A 14 -7.80 -0.82 -39.65
C THR A 14 -6.89 -0.08 -38.66
N ILE A 15 -6.48 1.16 -38.99
CA ILE A 15 -5.67 1.98 -38.07
C ILE A 15 -6.46 2.31 -36.81
N LEU A 16 -7.73 2.69 -36.95
CA LEU A 16 -8.60 3.01 -35.81
C LEU A 16 -8.74 1.80 -34.87
N VAL A 17 -8.95 0.60 -35.42
CA VAL A 17 -9.09 -0.63 -34.62
C VAL A 17 -7.79 -1.00 -33.90
N VAL A 18 -6.63 -0.84 -34.55
CA VAL A 18 -5.33 -1.10 -33.92
C VAL A 18 -5.05 -0.11 -32.79
N VAL A 19 -5.35 1.18 -33.00
CA VAL A 19 -5.17 2.23 -31.98
C VAL A 19 -6.09 1.97 -30.78
N LEU A 20 -7.38 1.71 -31.02
CA LEU A 20 -8.33 1.42 -29.95
C LEU A 20 -7.98 0.11 -29.21
N GLY A 21 -7.58 -0.93 -29.94
CA GLY A 21 -7.12 -2.19 -29.36
C GLY A 21 -5.87 -2.01 -28.49
N GLY A 22 -4.92 -1.18 -28.94
CA GLY A 22 -3.74 -0.81 -28.17
C GLY A 22 -4.09 -0.06 -26.90
N ILE A 23 -4.95 0.96 -26.98
CA ILE A 23 -5.39 1.74 -25.80
C ILE A 23 -6.10 0.84 -24.78
N ILE A 24 -6.98 -0.05 -25.24
CA ILE A 24 -7.66 -1.01 -24.36
C ILE A 24 -6.64 -1.95 -23.71
N TRP A 25 -5.65 -2.44 -24.46
CA TRP A 25 -4.60 -3.29 -23.92
C TRP A 25 -3.74 -2.57 -22.87
N TYR A 26 -3.29 -1.35 -23.15
CA TYR A 26 -2.53 -0.53 -22.20
C TYR A 26 -3.33 -0.17 -20.94
N GLY A 27 -4.63 0.12 -21.07
CA GLY A 27 -5.49 0.49 -19.94
C GLY A 27 -5.73 -0.64 -18.93
N ASN A 28 -5.59 -1.90 -19.35
CA ASN A 28 -5.74 -3.06 -18.45
C ASN A 28 -4.49 -3.36 -17.61
N SER A 29 -3.37 -2.64 -17.82
CA SER A 29 -2.12 -2.81 -17.07
C SER A 29 -1.92 -1.79 -15.94
N MET A 30 -2.93 -0.99 -15.60
CA MET A 30 -2.92 -0.22 -14.35
C MET A 30 -3.27 -1.16 -13.20
N ASP A 31 -2.23 -1.68 -12.54
CA ASP A 31 -2.38 -2.39 -11.28
C ASP A 31 -3.22 -1.55 -10.33
N LYS A 32 -4.27 -2.16 -9.77
CA LYS A 32 -5.09 -1.52 -8.74
C LYS A 32 -4.19 -1.28 -7.53
N GLU A 33 -3.79 -0.04 -7.33
CA GLU A 33 -3.29 0.41 -6.04
C GLU A 33 -4.45 0.21 -5.04
N ASP A 34 -4.28 -0.69 -4.08
CA ASP A 34 -5.29 -1.04 -3.08
C ASP A 34 -5.57 0.18 -2.18
N ILE A 35 -6.46 1.08 -2.62
CA ILE A 35 -6.93 2.26 -1.87
C ILE A 35 -7.69 1.86 -0.57
N GLY A 36 -7.86 0.56 -0.30
CA GLY A 36 -8.62 0.04 0.84
C GLY A 36 -7.83 -0.69 1.92
N ASN A 37 -6.57 -1.07 1.68
CA ASN A 37 -5.80 -1.95 2.58
C ASN A 37 -4.45 -1.37 3.02
N GLY A 38 -4.17 -0.10 2.73
CA GLY A 38 -2.93 0.56 3.06
C GLY A 38 -3.12 1.80 3.95
N CYS A 39 -2.02 2.30 4.49
CA CYS A 39 -1.98 3.59 5.18
C CYS A 39 -1.91 4.74 4.15
N VAL A 40 -2.44 5.90 4.51
CA VAL A 40 -2.31 7.14 3.72
C VAL A 40 -1.34 8.12 4.40
N SER A 41 -1.25 8.05 5.73
CA SER A 41 -0.39 8.89 6.55
C SER A 41 0.16 8.11 7.75
N ASP A 42 1.20 8.64 8.38
CA ASP A 42 1.79 8.05 9.59
C ASP A 42 0.75 7.90 10.73
N ALA A 43 -0.29 8.73 10.73
CA ALA A 43 -1.38 8.67 11.71
C ALA A 43 -2.26 7.40 11.56
N ASP A 44 -2.19 6.72 10.42
CA ASP A 44 -2.89 5.45 10.20
C ASP A 44 -2.13 4.25 10.78
N CYS A 45 -0.91 4.48 11.29
CA CYS A 45 -0.01 3.44 11.75
C CYS A 45 0.23 3.53 13.25
N VAL A 46 0.15 2.38 13.92
CA VAL A 46 0.39 2.24 15.35
C VAL A 46 1.32 1.06 15.62
N PRO A 47 2.06 1.04 16.74
CA PRO A 47 2.85 -0.14 17.11
C PRO A 47 1.96 -1.37 17.23
N VAL A 48 2.52 -2.55 16.95
CA VAL A 48 1.83 -3.80 17.28
C VAL A 48 1.56 -3.88 18.78
N PRO A 49 0.43 -4.48 19.21
CA PRO A 49 0.17 -4.70 20.63
C PRO A 49 1.22 -5.62 21.26
N GLY A 50 1.43 -5.46 22.57
CA GLY A 50 2.44 -6.19 23.35
C GLY A 50 3.67 -5.38 23.79
N CYS A 51 4.58 -6.04 24.51
CA CYS A 51 5.76 -5.39 25.06
C CYS A 51 6.87 -5.20 24.03
N HIS A 52 7.50 -4.03 24.03
CA HIS A 52 8.67 -3.72 23.23
C HIS A 52 8.44 -3.93 21.72
N PRO A 53 7.40 -3.32 21.12
CA PRO A 53 7.06 -3.54 19.73
C PRO A 53 8.18 -3.06 18.81
N ASN A 54 8.51 -3.84 17.78
CA ASN A 54 9.51 -3.51 16.75
C ASN A 54 8.89 -3.43 15.34
N SER A 55 7.56 -3.47 15.26
CA SER A 55 6.79 -3.42 14.03
C SER A 55 5.52 -2.59 14.24
N CYS A 56 4.89 -2.21 13.15
CA CYS A 56 3.69 -1.38 13.13
C CYS A 56 2.59 -2.03 12.29
N VAL A 57 1.35 -1.75 12.64
CA VAL A 57 0.13 -2.19 11.96
C VAL A 57 -0.78 -1.01 11.69
N LEU A 58 -1.78 -1.20 10.84
CA LEU A 58 -2.83 -0.21 10.65
C LEU A 58 -3.65 -0.06 11.93
N VAL A 59 -4.13 1.15 12.21
CA VAL A 59 -5.08 1.41 13.31
C VAL A 59 -6.32 0.52 13.19
N SER A 60 -6.78 0.24 11.96
CA SER A 60 -7.92 -0.65 11.70
C SER A 60 -7.65 -2.12 12.04
N GLU A 61 -6.38 -2.53 12.10
CA GLU A 61 -5.93 -3.90 12.42
C GLU A 61 -5.53 -4.04 13.89
N TYR A 62 -5.58 -2.96 14.67
CA TYR A 62 -5.14 -2.98 16.06
C TYR A 62 -6.09 -3.79 16.95
N ASP A 63 -5.60 -4.90 17.48
CA ASP A 63 -6.35 -5.75 18.42
C ASP A 63 -6.03 -5.38 19.88
N ASN A 64 -6.93 -4.58 20.46
CA ASN A 64 -6.86 -4.16 21.87
C ASN A 64 -6.97 -5.32 22.87
N SER A 65 -7.40 -6.52 22.48
CA SER A 65 -7.50 -7.65 23.40
C SER A 65 -6.13 -8.15 23.84
N LEU A 66 -5.10 -7.93 23.02
CA LEU A 66 -3.74 -8.37 23.29
C LEU A 66 -3.05 -7.56 24.40
N ASP A 67 -3.50 -6.34 24.71
CA ASP A 67 -2.88 -5.49 25.74
C ASP A 67 -3.50 -5.61 27.14
N LYS A 68 -4.69 -6.20 27.26
CA LYS A 68 -5.49 -6.09 28.50
C LYS A 68 -4.94 -6.84 29.71
N ASP A 69 -4.09 -7.84 29.48
CA ASP A 69 -3.55 -8.71 30.53
C ASP A 69 -2.01 -8.83 30.48
N ILE A 70 -1.33 -7.93 29.76
CA ILE A 70 0.12 -7.94 29.63
C ILE A 70 0.75 -7.04 30.70
N PHE A 71 1.66 -7.62 31.49
CA PHE A 71 2.55 -6.88 32.39
C PHE A 71 3.93 -6.74 31.73
N CYS A 72 4.22 -5.55 31.20
CA CYS A 72 5.53 -5.24 30.63
C CYS A 72 6.51 -4.73 31.69
N THR A 73 7.79 -5.02 31.48
CA THR A 73 8.90 -4.38 32.18
C THR A 73 9.02 -2.90 31.77
N THR A 74 9.49 -2.05 32.69
CA THR A 74 9.75 -0.62 32.39
C THR A 74 11.09 -0.39 31.69
N GLU A 75 11.69 -1.44 31.12
CA GLU A 75 12.94 -1.33 30.37
C GLU A 75 12.70 -0.66 29.00
N CYS A 76 13.61 0.19 28.57
CA CYS A 76 13.65 0.62 27.16
C CYS A 76 14.48 -0.43 26.41
N ARG A 77 13.85 -1.29 25.63
CA ARG A 77 14.59 -2.32 24.89
C ARG A 77 15.27 -1.70 23.66
N PRO A 78 16.58 -1.92 23.45
CA PRO A 78 17.22 -1.47 22.22
C PRO A 78 16.62 -2.15 20.98
N GLY A 79 16.48 -1.41 19.88
CA GLY A 79 15.97 -1.97 18.61
C GLY A 79 14.44 -2.08 18.53
N THR A 80 13.71 -1.42 19.43
CA THR A 80 12.24 -1.40 19.48
C THR A 80 11.73 0.04 19.45
N LEU A 81 10.41 0.21 19.43
CA LEU A 81 9.72 1.51 19.45
C LEU A 81 9.64 2.11 20.86
N ASP A 82 10.21 1.47 21.87
CA ASP A 82 10.13 1.95 23.25
C ASP A 82 10.87 3.27 23.44
N CYS A 83 10.36 4.10 24.36
CA CYS A 83 11.04 5.29 24.84
C CYS A 83 11.44 6.28 23.72
N GLY A 84 10.70 6.29 22.60
CA GLY A 84 10.98 7.14 21.45
C GLY A 84 12.17 6.68 20.59
N GLN A 85 12.64 5.44 20.78
CA GLN A 85 13.68 4.84 19.95
C GLN A 85 13.22 4.55 18.52
N GLY A 86 11.96 4.81 18.18
CA GLY A 86 11.48 4.76 16.81
C GLY A 86 10.07 5.30 16.65
N SER A 87 9.57 5.25 15.43
CA SER A 87 8.23 5.69 15.06
C SER A 87 7.61 4.77 14.01
N CYS A 88 6.28 4.71 14.00
CA CYS A 88 5.53 4.09 12.93
C CYS A 88 5.31 5.07 11.79
N LEU A 89 5.74 4.69 10.59
CA LEU A 89 5.63 5.51 9.39
C LEU A 89 4.82 4.79 8.32
N CYS A 90 4.09 5.57 7.55
CA CYS A 90 3.45 5.10 6.33
C CYS A 90 4.40 5.21 5.15
N ILE A 91 4.92 4.08 4.68
CA ILE A 91 5.91 4.03 3.60
C ILE A 91 5.39 3.07 2.53
N ASP A 92 5.15 3.60 1.34
CA ASP A 92 4.59 2.85 0.19
C ASP A 92 3.24 2.18 0.51
N GLY A 93 2.37 2.89 1.22
CA GLY A 93 1.06 2.39 1.64
C GLY A 93 1.11 1.31 2.73
N LYS A 94 2.27 1.08 3.36
CA LYS A 94 2.45 0.08 4.43
C LYS A 94 3.00 0.72 5.69
N CYS A 95 2.46 0.31 6.84
CA CYS A 95 3.01 0.68 8.13
C CYS A 95 4.35 -0.02 8.38
N LYS A 96 5.41 0.76 8.57
CA LYS A 96 6.77 0.26 8.88
C LYS A 96 7.27 0.94 10.16
N ALA A 97 8.01 0.19 10.97
CA ALA A 97 8.74 0.75 12.10
C ALA A 97 10.08 1.32 11.62
N GLU A 98 10.36 2.58 11.93
CA GLU A 98 11.68 3.19 11.76
C GLU A 98 12.32 3.38 13.13
N ILE A 99 13.44 2.69 13.38
CA ILE A 99 14.14 2.73 14.67
C ILE A 99 15.32 3.71 14.58
N ASN A 100 15.27 4.75 15.40
CA ASN A 100 16.33 5.74 15.59
C ASN A 100 17.54 5.07 16.27
N GLY A 101 18.63 4.89 15.51
CA GLY A 101 19.91 4.42 16.06
C GLY A 101 20.40 3.05 15.57
N LEU A 102 19.67 2.39 14.66
CA LEU A 102 20.21 1.27 13.88
C LEU A 102 20.88 1.83 12.61
N LYS A 103 22.11 2.36 12.75
CA LYS A 103 23.04 2.58 11.64
C LYS A 103 24.26 1.68 11.80
#